data_AF-A0A832B5G9-F1
#
_entry.id   AF-A0A832B5G9-F1
#
_cell.length_a   1.000
_cell.length_b   1.000
_cell.length_c   1.000
_cell.angle_alpha   90.00
_cell.angle_beta   90.00
_cell.angle_gamma   90.00
#
_symmetry.space_group_name_H-M   'P 1'
#
loop_
_entity.id
_entity.type
_entity.pdbx_description
1 polymer ?
#
loop_
_entity_poly.entity_id
_entity_poly.type
_entity_poly.pdbx_seq_one_letter_code
_entity_poly.pdbx_strand_id
1 'polypeptide(L)'
;MTGRALVLNATYEALCVVSSRRALVLVLDDKAELVHGTGREYRSERARFPEPSVVRLSQYVRIPRQTKVAISRRSVFARDGHRCQYCGSPAENIDHVVP
;
A
#
# COMPACT_ATOMS: atom_id res chain seq x y z
N MET A 1 -7.92 5.24 -20.79
CA MET A 1 -7.44 6.44 -20.06
C MET A 1 -7.02 6.02 -18.66
N THR A 2 -5.74 6.13 -18.34
CA THR A 2 -5.16 5.64 -17.08
C THR A 2 -4.97 6.81 -16.11
N GLY A 3 -6.06 7.47 -15.73
CA GLY A 3 -6.03 8.51 -14.70
C GLY A 3 -5.63 7.92 -13.34
N ARG A 4 -4.95 8.71 -12.52
CA ARG A 4 -4.60 8.36 -11.14
C ARG A 4 -5.27 9.35 -10.19
N ALA A 5 -5.60 8.88 -9.00
CA ALA A 5 -6.20 9.68 -7.94
C ALA A 5 -5.49 9.43 -6.60
N LEU A 6 -5.27 10.50 -5.84
CA LEU A 6 -4.78 10.43 -4.48
C LEU A 6 -5.93 10.07 -3.53
N VAL A 7 -5.73 9.05 -2.71
CA VAL A 7 -6.62 8.72 -1.60
C VAL A 7 -6.07 9.38 -0.34
N LEU A 8 -6.89 10.18 0.30
CA LEU A 8 -6.64 10.77 1.60
C LEU A 8 -7.35 9.94 2.67
N ASN A 9 -6.77 9.89 3.85
CA ASN A 9 -7.43 9.41 5.05
C ASN A 9 -8.52 10.41 5.49
N ALA A 10 -9.39 10.03 6.42
CA ALA A 10 -10.42 10.93 6.98
C ALA A 10 -9.83 12.21 7.61
N THR A 11 -8.56 12.15 8.05
CA THR A 11 -7.75 13.25 8.59
C THR A 11 -7.05 14.10 7.53
N TYR A 12 -7.34 13.91 6.24
CA TYR A 12 -6.65 14.54 5.09
C TYR A 12 -5.17 14.15 4.90
N GLU A 13 -4.65 13.21 5.67
CA GLU A 13 -3.32 12.65 5.45
C GLU A 13 -3.28 11.81 4.15
N ALA A 14 -2.21 11.96 3.36
CA ALA A 14 -2.04 11.17 2.14
C ALA A 14 -1.89 9.68 2.47
N LEU A 15 -2.76 8.83 1.88
CA LEU A 15 -2.79 7.40 2.15
C LEU A 15 -2.05 6.62 1.05
N CYS A 16 -2.53 6.73 -0.20
CA CYS A 16 -1.97 6.05 -1.35
C CYS A 16 -2.51 6.64 -2.67
N VAL A 17 -2.01 6.15 -3.80
CA VAL A 17 -2.50 6.52 -5.14
C VAL A 17 -3.17 5.30 -5.78
N VAL A 18 -4.37 5.50 -6.31
CA VAL A 18 -5.15 4.47 -7.02
C VAL A 18 -5.49 4.94 -8.43
N SER A 19 -6.08 4.06 -9.25
CA SER A 19 -6.65 4.51 -10.53
C SER A 19 -7.87 5.40 -10.32
N SER A 20 -8.09 6.38 -11.20
CA SER A 20 -9.27 7.26 -11.14
C SER A 20 -10.59 6.47 -11.16
N ARG A 21 -10.63 5.33 -11.87
CA ARG A 21 -11.78 4.42 -11.85
C ARG A 21 -12.02 3.81 -10.47
N ARG A 22 -10.97 3.38 -9.76
CA ARG A 22 -11.10 2.84 -8.40
C ARG A 22 -11.54 3.92 -7.42
N ALA A 23 -11.01 5.13 -7.55
CA ALA A 23 -11.45 6.26 -6.74
C ALA A 23 -12.94 6.59 -6.99
N LEU A 24 -13.40 6.54 -8.24
CA LEU A 24 -14.82 6.72 -8.55
C LEU A 24 -15.69 5.66 -7.87
N VAL A 25 -15.29 4.39 -7.91
CA VAL A 25 -16.03 3.31 -7.25
C VAL A 25 -16.11 3.55 -5.74
N LEU A 26 -15.06 4.06 -5.10
CA LEU A 26 -15.11 4.40 -3.66
C LEU A 26 -16.12 5.51 -3.36
N VAL A 27 -16.24 6.49 -4.26
CA VAL A 27 -17.22 7.58 -4.12
C VAL A 27 -18.65 7.07 -4.33
N LEU A 28 -18.87 6.25 -5.34
CA LEU A 28 -20.20 5.68 -5.64
C LEU A 28 -20.69 4.70 -4.58
N ASP A 29 -19.79 4.09 -3.82
CA ASP A 29 -20.07 3.17 -2.73
C ASP A 29 -20.11 3.87 -1.35
N ASP A 30 -20.18 5.21 -1.35
CA ASP A 30 -20.21 6.08 -0.15
C ASP A 30 -19.03 5.88 0.83
N LYS A 31 -17.95 5.25 0.37
CA LYS A 31 -16.72 5.00 1.16
C LYS A 31 -15.73 6.15 1.12
N ALA A 32 -15.90 7.05 0.15
CA ALA A 32 -15.05 8.22 0.01
C ALA A 32 -15.83 9.41 -0.53
N GLU A 33 -15.38 10.60 -0.20
CA GLU A 33 -15.88 11.85 -0.75
C GLU A 33 -14.92 12.38 -1.81
N LEU A 34 -15.46 12.96 -2.88
CA LEU A 34 -14.68 13.65 -3.89
C LEU A 34 -14.15 14.97 -3.32
N VAL A 35 -12.82 15.11 -3.27
CA VAL A 35 -12.16 16.36 -2.85
C VAL A 35 -11.79 17.20 -4.06
N HIS A 36 -11.28 16.56 -5.12
CA HIS A 36 -10.88 17.24 -6.34
C HIS A 36 -11.09 16.32 -7.56
N GLY A 37 -11.54 16.92 -8.67
CA GLY A 37 -11.69 16.26 -9.97
C GLY A 37 -10.67 16.78 -10.98
N THR A 38 -10.45 16.06 -12.08
CA THR A 38 -9.51 16.46 -13.14
C THR A 38 -10.10 17.46 -14.14
N GLY A 39 -11.40 17.78 -14.02
CA GLY A 39 -12.18 18.49 -15.04
C GLY A 39 -12.71 17.60 -16.17
N ARG A 40 -12.30 16.32 -16.22
CA ARG A 40 -12.90 15.31 -17.09
C ARG A 40 -14.05 14.59 -16.39
N GLU A 41 -14.84 13.85 -17.15
CA GLU A 41 -16.00 13.11 -16.62
C GLU A 41 -16.03 11.66 -17.11
N TYR A 42 -16.49 10.76 -16.24
CA TYR A 42 -17.06 9.48 -16.59
C TYR A 42 -18.52 9.65 -16.98
N ARG A 43 -18.97 8.96 -18.02
CA ARG A 43 -20.35 9.03 -18.51
C ARG A 43 -20.97 7.64 -18.56
N SER A 44 -22.22 7.55 -18.12
CA SER A 44 -23.15 6.46 -18.45
C SER A 44 -24.25 7.04 -19.33
N GLU A 45 -25.17 6.19 -19.79
CA GLU A 45 -26.35 6.64 -20.56
C GLU A 45 -27.16 7.71 -19.80
N ARG A 46 -27.26 7.57 -18.47
CA ARG A 46 -28.17 8.36 -17.63
C ARG A 46 -27.48 9.29 -16.64
N ALA A 47 -26.16 9.21 -16.51
CA ALA A 47 -25.43 9.94 -15.49
C ALA A 47 -24.03 10.37 -15.96
N ARG A 48 -23.51 11.40 -15.30
CA ARG A 48 -22.16 11.90 -15.48
C ARG A 48 -21.52 12.03 -14.11
N PHE A 49 -20.27 11.61 -14.01
CA PHE A 49 -19.50 11.67 -12.77
C PHE A 49 -18.17 12.35 -13.04
N PRO A 50 -17.73 13.30 -12.21
CA PRO A 50 -16.40 13.89 -12.34
C PRO A 50 -15.33 12.80 -12.20
N GLU A 51 -14.29 12.84 -13.03
CA GLU A 51 -13.14 11.96 -12.88
C GLU A 51 -12.34 12.39 -11.64
N PRO A 52 -12.23 11.54 -10.60
CA PRO A 52 -11.55 11.93 -9.39
C PRO A 52 -10.03 12.04 -9.59
N SER A 53 -9.44 13.09 -9.05
CA SER A 53 -7.99 13.25 -8.87
C SER A 53 -7.59 13.19 -7.40
N VAL A 54 -8.49 13.55 -6.48
CA VAL A 54 -8.31 13.39 -5.03
C VAL A 54 -9.63 12.97 -4.38
N VAL A 55 -9.61 11.92 -3.56
CA VAL A 55 -10.75 11.47 -2.76
C VAL A 55 -10.34 11.32 -1.30
N ARG A 56 -11.26 11.54 -0.37
CA ARG A 56 -11.05 11.37 1.08
C ARG A 56 -11.91 10.22 1.58
N LEU A 57 -11.31 9.24 2.26
CA LEU A 57 -12.08 8.17 2.89
C LEU A 57 -13.02 8.72 3.97
N SER A 58 -14.25 8.23 4.01
CA SER A 58 -15.27 8.64 5.00
C SER A 58 -14.91 8.19 6.42
N GLN A 59 -14.08 7.15 6.53
CA GLN A 59 -13.64 6.57 7.81
C GLN A 59 -12.12 6.59 7.92
N TYR A 60 -11.64 6.77 9.15
CA TYR A 60 -10.21 6.73 9.43
C TYR A 60 -9.66 5.31 9.27
N VAL A 61 -8.68 5.15 8.38
CA VAL A 61 -7.96 3.89 8.20
C VAL A 61 -6.59 3.99 8.86
N ARG A 62 -6.39 3.23 9.94
CA ARG A 62 -5.07 3.08 10.54
C ARG A 62 -4.24 2.12 9.69
N ILE A 63 -3.27 2.63 8.94
CA ILE A 63 -2.27 1.78 8.29
C ILE A 63 -1.26 1.33 9.35
N PRO A 64 -1.17 0.02 9.67
CA PRO A 64 -0.10 -0.46 10.50
C PRO A 64 1.21 -0.23 9.74
N ARG A 65 2.07 0.66 10.24
CA ARG A 65 3.46 0.75 9.79
C ARG A 65 4.17 -0.52 10.25
N GLN A 66 4.03 -1.62 9.50
CA GLN A 66 4.79 -2.82 9.78
C GLN A 66 6.21 -2.64 9.24
N THR A 67 7.08 -2.11 10.09
CA THR A 67 8.55 -2.26 9.96
C THR A 67 8.99 -3.63 10.49
N LYS A 68 8.17 -4.68 10.36
CA LYS A 68 8.65 -6.03 10.62
C LYS A 68 9.37 -6.48 9.37
N VAL A 69 10.70 -6.35 9.37
CA VAL A 69 11.54 -7.02 8.38
C VAL A 69 11.15 -8.49 8.45
N ALA A 70 10.56 -9.00 7.36
CA ALA A 70 10.23 -10.42 7.29
C ALA A 70 11.52 -11.20 7.47
N ILE A 71 11.60 -12.00 8.54
CA ILE A 71 12.75 -12.86 8.81
C ILE A 71 12.74 -13.94 7.73
N SER A 72 13.55 -13.73 6.71
CA SER A 72 13.84 -14.67 5.64
C SER A 72 15.22 -15.29 5.84
N ARG A 73 15.47 -16.42 5.19
CA ARG A 73 16.82 -17.02 5.16
C ARG A 73 17.89 -16.02 4.75
N ARG A 74 17.62 -15.22 3.72
CA ARG A 74 18.53 -14.16 3.25
C ARG A 74 18.81 -13.11 4.32
N SER A 75 17.79 -12.63 5.03
CA SER A 75 18.00 -11.63 6.09
C SER A 75 18.76 -12.19 7.29
N VAL A 76 18.59 -13.48 7.62
CA VAL A 76 19.36 -14.12 8.70
C VAL A 76 20.83 -14.24 8.30
N PHE A 77 21.13 -14.75 7.10
CA PHE A 77 22.53 -14.81 6.62
C PHE A 77 23.18 -13.44 6.53
N ALA A 78 22.46 -12.42 6.05
CA ALA A 78 22.98 -11.06 5.99
C ALA A 78 23.27 -10.48 7.39
N ARG A 79 22.38 -10.71 8.37
CA ARG A 79 22.58 -10.31 9.78
C ARG A 79 23.83 -10.97 10.36
N ASP A 80 24.02 -12.25 10.06
CA ASP A 80 25.07 -13.09 10.65
C ASP A 80 26.37 -13.08 9.82
N GLY A 81 26.46 -12.22 8.80
CA GLY A 81 27.65 -12.08 7.95
C GLY A 81 28.01 -13.36 7.19
N HIS A 82 27.02 -14.18 6.85
CA HIS A 82 27.19 -15.51 6.26
C HIS A 82 28.03 -16.47 7.11
N ARG A 83 28.06 -16.28 8.44
CA ARG A 83 28.80 -17.13 9.39
C ARG A 83 27.86 -17.84 10.35
N CYS A 84 28.21 -19.10 10.65
CA CYS A 84 27.48 -19.91 11.61
C CYS A 84 27.64 -19.31 13.00
N GLN A 85 26.54 -19.02 13.68
CA GLN A 85 26.56 -18.42 15.02
C GLN A 85 26.99 -19.41 16.12
N TYR A 86 27.13 -20.71 15.80
CA TYR A 86 27.59 -21.72 16.74
C TYR A 86 29.10 -22.00 16.62
N CYS A 87 29.60 -22.22 15.40
CA CYS A 87 30.99 -22.64 15.16
C CYS A 87 31.84 -21.62 14.38
N GLY A 88 31.27 -20.54 13.88
CA GLY A 88 31.99 -19.45 13.18
C GLY A 88 32.41 -19.74 11.73
N SER A 89 32.19 -20.96 11.22
CA SER A 89 32.44 -21.33 9.82
C SER A 89 31.47 -20.63 8.86
N PRO A 90 31.71 -20.66 7.53
CA PRO A 90 30.71 -20.25 6.56
C PRO A 90 29.38 -21.00 6.80
N ALA A 91 28.27 -20.26 6.78
CA ALA A 91 26.94 -20.82 7.02
C ALA A 91 26.24 -21.16 5.69
N GLU A 92 25.82 -22.42 5.53
CA GLU A 92 25.04 -22.90 4.39
C GLU A 92 23.55 -23.08 4.72
N ASN A 93 23.23 -23.26 6.00
CA ASN A 93 21.88 -23.38 6.55
C ASN A 93 21.75 -22.59 7.86
N ILE A 94 20.52 -22.46 8.38
CA ILE A 94 20.25 -21.77 9.65
C ILE A 94 20.40 -22.71 10.85
N ASP A 95 20.06 -23.98 10.67
CA ASP A 95 19.86 -24.95 11.75
C ASP A 95 21.16 -25.70 12.13
N HIS A 96 22.31 -25.03 12.09
CA HIS A 96 23.58 -25.65 12.45
C HIS A 96 23.58 -25.99 13.95
N VAL A 97 23.75 -27.27 14.31
CA VAL A 97 23.87 -27.72 15.71
C VAL A 97 25.23 -28.38 15.90
N VAL A 98 25.92 -28.08 16.99
CA VAL A 98 27.20 -28.70 17.36
C VAL A 98 26.91 -29.95 18.21
N PRO A 99 27.46 -31.14 17.89
CA PRO A 99 27.32 -32.36 18.68
C PRO A 99 27.92 -32.26 20.09
#